data_AF-A0A7J2R6Y5-F1
#
_entry.id   AF-A0A7J2R6Y5-F1
#
_cell.length_a   1.000
_cell.length_b   1.000
_cell.length_c   1.000
_cell.angle_alpha   90.00
_cell.angle_beta   90.00
_cell.angle_gamma   90.00
#
_symmetry.space_group_name_H-M   'P 1'
#
loop_
_entity.id
_entity.type
_entity.pdbx_description
1 polymer ?
#
loop_
_entity_poly.entity_id
_entity_poly.type
_entity_poly.pdbx_seq_one_letter_code
_entity_poly.pdbx_strand_id
1 'polypeptide(L)'
;MFKRFKVPDEGKLLTEVNLKPETMLLIVDRNSTRRAFLVSQMSYHHVAQGVLEGKPYVVTFCGICHSGVVLIPLIDDKLYHFSAGGLYNGTVLLIDDESNTYWNHLTGEAMYGPLLFNENDAKSKLKIIEKDS
;
A
#
# COMPACT_ATOMS: atom_id res chain seq x y z
N MET A 1 -5.34 6.86 15.41
CA MET A 1 -4.89 6.84 14.00
C MET A 1 -4.58 5.40 13.62
N PHE A 2 -5.09 4.92 12.49
CA PHE A 2 -4.97 3.50 12.10
C PHE A 2 -3.52 3.20 11.72
N LYS A 3 -2.83 2.49 12.61
CA LYS A 3 -1.45 2.08 12.38
C LYS A 3 -1.39 1.08 11.24
N ARG A 4 -0.36 1.20 10.39
CA ARG A 4 -0.06 0.21 9.36
C ARG A 4 0.09 -1.18 9.95
N PHE A 5 -0.37 -2.17 9.21
CA PHE A 5 -0.06 -3.55 9.47
C PHE A 5 1.35 -3.86 8.93
N LYS A 6 2.25 -4.31 9.82
CA LYS A 6 3.56 -4.82 9.40
C LYS A 6 3.38 -6.27 8.96
N VAL A 7 3.60 -6.52 7.67
CA VAL A 7 3.41 -7.86 7.12
C VAL A 7 4.58 -8.75 7.57
N PRO A 8 4.31 -9.92 8.19
CA PRO A 8 5.36 -10.88 8.53
C PRO A 8 6.11 -11.36 7.30
N ASP A 9 7.38 -11.77 7.47
CA ASP A 9 8.19 -12.29 6.36
C ASP A 9 7.63 -13.62 5.83
N GLU A 10 7.07 -14.44 6.71
CA GLU A 10 6.45 -15.72 6.37
C GLU A 10 4.91 -15.61 6.34
N GLY A 11 4.31 -16.24 5.34
CA GLY A 11 2.85 -16.37 5.21
C GLY A 11 2.42 -17.83 5.22
N LYS A 12 1.11 -18.06 5.25
CA LYS A 12 0.54 -19.40 5.04
C LYS A 12 0.38 -19.66 3.55
N LEU A 13 0.61 -20.90 3.11
CA LEU A 13 0.33 -21.28 1.73
C LEU A 13 -1.18 -21.25 1.49
N LEU A 14 -1.60 -20.78 0.31
CA LEU A 14 -3.03 -20.69 -0.01
C LEU A 14 -3.72 -22.06 0.05
N THR A 15 -3.00 -23.12 -0.28
CA THR A 15 -3.45 -24.52 -0.21
C THR A 15 -3.68 -25.03 1.22
N GLU A 16 -3.08 -24.39 2.21
CA GLU A 16 -3.23 -24.74 3.64
C GLU A 16 -4.36 -23.94 4.30
N VAL A 17 -4.89 -22.93 3.62
CA VAL A 17 -5.96 -22.08 4.13
C VAL A 17 -7.28 -22.50 3.47
N ASN A 18 -8.26 -22.88 4.29
CA ASN A 18 -9.60 -23.22 3.81
C ASN A 18 -10.39 -21.93 3.49
N LEU A 19 -10.18 -21.38 2.30
CA LEU A 19 -10.89 -20.21 1.80
C LEU A 19 -12.13 -20.62 1.01
N LYS A 20 -13.21 -19.86 1.16
CA LYS A 20 -14.38 -20.01 0.29
C LYS A 20 -14.06 -19.49 -1.12
N PRO A 21 -14.62 -20.06 -2.20
CA PRO A 21 -14.35 -19.62 -3.58
C PRO A 21 -14.60 -18.12 -3.83
N GLU A 22 -15.56 -17.53 -3.13
CA GLU A 22 -15.94 -16.11 -3.23
C GLU A 22 -15.04 -15.17 -2.40
N THR A 23 -14.02 -15.70 -1.72
CA THR A 23 -13.14 -14.89 -0.87
C THR A 23 -12.34 -13.91 -1.73
N MET A 24 -12.57 -12.61 -1.54
CA MET A 24 -11.80 -11.59 -2.23
C MET A 24 -10.40 -11.42 -1.65
N LEU A 25 -9.41 -11.40 -2.53
CA LEU A 25 -7.99 -11.25 -2.21
C LEU A 25 -7.40 -10.05 -2.96
N LEU A 26 -6.50 -9.32 -2.30
CA LEU A 26 -5.54 -8.44 -2.94
C LEU A 26 -4.24 -9.20 -3.13
N ILE A 27 -3.72 -9.24 -4.35
CA ILE A 27 -2.50 -9.97 -4.68
C ILE A 27 -1.39 -8.97 -4.99
N VAL A 28 -0.29 -9.11 -4.27
CA VAL A 28 1.00 -8.53 -4.66
C VAL A 28 1.70 -9.58 -5.52
N ASP A 29 1.88 -9.26 -6.80
CA ASP A 29 2.65 -10.08 -7.74
C ASP A 29 4.00 -9.41 -7.98
N ARG A 30 5.09 -10.18 -7.86
CA ARG A 30 6.45 -9.70 -8.09
C ARG A 30 7.32 -10.87 -8.54
N ASN A 31 7.78 -10.81 -9.79
CA ASN A 31 8.55 -11.89 -10.42
C ASN A 31 7.87 -13.27 -10.25
N SER A 32 8.51 -14.17 -9.50
CA SER A 32 8.04 -15.53 -9.23
C SER A 32 7.24 -15.67 -7.94
N THR A 33 7.21 -14.63 -7.09
CA THR A 33 6.60 -14.71 -5.76
C THR A 33 5.34 -13.87 -5.68
N ARG A 34 4.26 -14.48 -5.16
CA ARG A 34 2.98 -13.83 -4.93
C ARG A 34 2.63 -13.83 -3.46
N ARG A 35 2.02 -12.74 -3.00
CA ARG A 35 1.48 -12.64 -1.65
C ARG A 35 0.03 -12.16 -1.69
N ALA A 36 -0.84 -12.88 -0.99
CA ALA A 36 -2.26 -12.57 -0.93
C ALA A 36 -2.64 -11.93 0.41
N PHE A 37 -3.56 -10.98 0.36
CA PHE A 37 -4.16 -10.33 1.52
C PHE A 37 -5.68 -10.47 1.43
N LEU A 38 -6.31 -10.88 2.53
CA LEU A 38 -7.76 -10.90 2.61
C LEU A 38 -8.29 -9.46 2.54
N VAL A 39 -9.22 -9.20 1.62
CA VAL A 39 -9.88 -7.89 1.55
C VAL A 39 -10.53 -7.55 2.89
N SER A 40 -11.12 -8.54 3.59
CA SER A 40 -11.72 -8.33 4.91
C SER A 40 -10.73 -7.83 5.97
N GLN A 41 -9.49 -8.31 5.96
CA GLN A 41 -8.43 -7.84 6.87
C GLN A 41 -7.95 -6.45 6.45
N MET A 42 -7.81 -6.22 5.15
CA MET A 42 -7.41 -4.92 4.61
C MET A 42 -8.48 -3.84 4.78
N SER A 43 -9.76 -4.19 4.85
CA SER A 43 -10.84 -3.26 5.23
C SER A 43 -10.70 -2.73 6.65
N TYR A 44 -10.05 -3.50 7.54
CA TYR A 44 -9.79 -3.08 8.92
C TYR A 44 -8.46 -2.32 9.03
N HIS A 45 -7.40 -2.83 8.39
CA HIS A 45 -6.06 -2.25 8.52
C HIS A 45 -5.80 -1.08 7.58
N HIS A 46 -6.48 -1.03 6.43
CA HIS A 46 -6.31 -0.09 5.31
C HIS A 46 -4.94 -0.09 4.64
N VAL A 47 -3.86 -0.25 5.39
CA VAL A 47 -2.47 -0.18 4.91
C VAL A 47 -1.68 -1.33 5.50
N ALA A 48 -1.00 -2.08 4.64
CA ALA A 48 -0.09 -3.15 5.02
C ALA A 48 1.23 -2.97 4.28
N GLN A 49 2.35 -2.95 5.00
CA GLN A 49 3.68 -2.73 4.42
C GLN A 49 4.60 -3.88 4.78
N GLY A 50 5.40 -4.32 3.81
CA GLY A 50 6.32 -5.45 3.97
C GLY A 50 7.39 -5.50 2.89
N VAL A 51 8.10 -6.62 2.85
CA VAL A 51 9.15 -6.90 1.87
C VAL A 51 8.82 -8.19 1.15
N LEU A 52 9.01 -8.21 -0.18
CA LEU A 52 8.85 -9.39 -1.02
C LEU A 52 10.05 -9.47 -1.96
N GLU A 53 10.77 -10.60 -1.94
CA GLU A 53 12.02 -10.79 -2.71
C GLU A 53 13.03 -9.64 -2.51
N GLY A 54 13.21 -9.19 -1.26
CA GLY A 54 14.12 -8.09 -0.91
C GLY A 54 13.67 -6.69 -1.32
N LYS A 55 12.50 -6.54 -1.95
CA LYS A 55 11.95 -5.25 -2.39
C LYS A 55 10.76 -4.83 -1.52
N PRO A 56 10.72 -3.59 -1.02
CA PRO A 56 9.62 -3.13 -0.19
C PRO A 56 8.34 -2.91 -1.03
N TYR A 57 7.20 -3.11 -0.40
CA TYR A 57 5.89 -2.78 -0.96
C TYR A 57 4.96 -2.28 0.14
N VAL A 58 3.97 -1.49 -0.25
CA VAL A 58 2.81 -1.15 0.59
C VAL A 58 1.53 -1.46 -0.17
N VAL A 59 0.67 -2.28 0.43
CA VAL A 59 -0.69 -2.55 -0.04
C VAL A 59 -1.63 -1.60 0.66
N THR A 60 -2.47 -0.94 -0.11
CA THR A 60 -3.52 -0.06 0.40
C THR A 60 -4.88 -0.60 -0.02
N PHE A 61 -5.88 -0.39 0.83
CA PHE A 61 -7.27 -0.70 0.51
C PHE A 61 -8.22 0.28 1.19
N CYS A 62 -9.12 0.85 0.39
CA CYS A 62 -10.20 1.69 0.89
C CYS A 62 -11.51 0.91 0.83
N GLY A 63 -12.08 0.62 2.00
CA GLY A 63 -13.36 -0.09 2.11
C GLY A 63 -14.57 0.71 1.61
N ILE A 64 -14.42 2.03 1.44
CA ILE A 64 -15.50 2.90 0.92
C ILE A 64 -15.53 2.84 -0.60
N CYS A 65 -14.41 3.11 -1.26
CA CYS A 65 -14.31 3.10 -2.72
C CYS A 65 -14.00 1.71 -3.31
N HIS A 66 -13.89 0.68 -2.47
CA HIS A 66 -13.63 -0.72 -2.87
C HIS A 66 -12.41 -0.89 -3.79
N SER A 67 -11.40 -0.06 -3.60
CA SER A 67 -10.20 -0.04 -4.44
C SER A 67 -8.96 -0.33 -3.60
N GLY A 68 -8.06 -1.15 -4.14
CA GLY A 68 -6.76 -1.43 -3.54
C GLY A 68 -5.63 -1.30 -4.54
N VAL A 69 -4.49 -0.79 -4.08
CA VAL A 69 -3.31 -0.52 -4.91
C VAL A 69 -2.06 -0.97 -4.15
N VAL A 70 -1.08 -1.48 -4.88
CA VAL A 70 0.24 -1.77 -4.34
C VAL A 70 1.23 -0.73 -4.84
N LEU A 71 1.92 -0.09 -3.91
CA LEU A 71 2.89 0.97 -4.19
C LEU A 71 4.29 0.53 -3.75
N ILE A 72 5.31 1.13 -4.37
CA ILE A 72 6.70 1.06 -3.94
C ILE A 72 6.93 2.23 -2.96
N PRO A 73 7.17 1.98 -1.67
CA PRO A 73 7.31 3.03 -0.65
C PRO A 73 8.72 3.64 -0.66
N LEU A 74 9.24 3.94 -1.85
CA LEU A 74 10.56 4.55 -2.04
C LEU A 74 10.40 5.93 -2.68
N ILE A 75 11.04 6.92 -2.10
CA ILE A 75 11.15 8.28 -2.62
C ILE A 75 12.63 8.61 -2.62
N ASP A 76 13.20 8.88 -3.79
CA ASP A 76 14.66 9.08 -3.98
C ASP A 76 15.49 7.99 -3.29
N ASP A 77 15.11 6.73 -3.51
CA ASP A 77 15.68 5.50 -2.94
C ASP A 77 15.63 5.38 -1.40
N LYS A 78 14.97 6.30 -0.71
CA LYS A 78 14.74 6.23 0.74
C LYS A 78 13.42 5.51 1.02
N LEU A 79 13.42 4.63 2.01
CA LEU A 79 12.24 3.92 2.47
C LEU A 79 11.36 4.81 3.34
N TYR A 80 10.07 4.84 3.02
CA TYR A 80 9.04 5.52 3.78
C TYR A 80 8.05 4.53 4.39
N HIS A 81 7.42 4.93 5.49
CA HIS A 81 6.47 4.10 6.20
C HIS A 81 5.10 4.75 6.25
N PHE A 82 4.13 4.11 5.60
CA PHE A 82 2.80 4.70 5.39
C PHE A 82 1.78 4.17 6.39
N SER A 83 0.90 5.02 6.89
CA SER A 83 -0.29 4.66 7.68
C SER A 83 -1.54 5.27 7.05
N ALA A 84 -2.73 4.85 7.48
CA ALA A 84 -3.96 5.53 7.07
C ALA A 84 -4.09 6.88 7.79
N GLY A 85 -4.00 7.95 6.99
CA GLY A 85 -3.96 9.35 7.40
C GLY A 85 -5.33 9.98 7.65
N GLY A 86 -6.38 9.39 7.08
CA GLY A 86 -7.74 9.91 7.17
C GLY A 86 -8.52 9.66 5.89
N LEU A 87 -9.62 10.40 5.72
CA LEU A 87 -10.45 10.37 4.53
C LEU A 87 -10.50 11.75 3.89
N TYR A 88 -10.36 11.80 2.57
CA TYR A 88 -10.56 12.99 1.78
C TYR A 88 -11.31 12.63 0.49
N ASN A 89 -12.38 13.38 0.20
CA ASN A 89 -13.21 13.19 -0.98
C ASN A 89 -13.65 11.72 -1.21
N GLY A 90 -14.08 11.05 -0.13
CA GLY A 90 -14.56 9.65 -0.18
C GLY A 90 -13.47 8.58 -0.31
N THR A 91 -12.19 8.96 -0.17
CA THR A 91 -11.04 8.07 -0.38
C THR A 91 -10.07 8.13 0.79
N VAL A 92 -9.41 7.00 1.10
CA VAL A 92 -8.37 6.94 2.15
C VAL A 92 -7.15 7.75 1.70
N LEU A 93 -6.69 8.64 2.56
CA LEU A 93 -5.36 9.25 2.45
C LEU A 93 -4.35 8.40 3.19
N LEU A 94 -3.16 8.27 2.61
CA LEU A 94 -2.00 7.78 3.35
C LEU A 94 -1.30 8.95 4.01
N ILE A 95 -0.61 8.69 5.12
CA ILE A 95 0.39 9.58 5.70
C ILE A 95 1.70 8.81 5.86
N ASP A 96 2.83 9.41 5.54
CA ASP A 96 4.14 8.84 5.86
C ASP A 96 4.67 9.37 7.21
N ASP A 97 5.39 8.52 7.93
CA ASP A 97 5.95 8.85 9.23
C ASP A 97 7.20 9.76 9.15
N GLU A 98 7.94 9.70 8.04
CA GLU A 98 9.23 10.38 7.88
C GLU A 98 9.10 11.88 7.67
N SER A 99 8.09 12.30 6.91
CA SER A 99 7.85 13.70 6.53
C SER A 99 6.48 14.23 6.95
N ASN A 100 5.56 13.36 7.37
CA ASN A 100 4.16 13.71 7.61
C ASN A 100 3.46 14.30 6.38
N THR A 101 3.83 13.84 5.18
CA THR A 101 3.13 14.17 3.94
C THR A 101 1.92 13.26 3.79
N TYR A 102 0.83 13.81 3.28
CA TYR A 102 -0.38 13.09 2.92
C TYR A 102 -0.35 12.73 1.44
N TRP A 103 -0.75 11.51 1.13
CA TRP A 103 -0.67 10.92 -0.20
C TRP A 103 -2.00 10.34 -0.64
N ASN A 104 -2.26 10.42 -1.94
CA ASN A 104 -3.38 9.72 -2.55
C ASN A 104 -3.06 8.22 -2.63
N HIS A 105 -3.87 7.36 -2.02
CA HIS A 105 -3.58 5.92 -2.03
C HIS A 105 -3.75 5.24 -3.40
N LEU A 106 -4.53 5.85 -4.30
CA LEU A 106 -4.75 5.32 -5.65
C LEU A 106 -3.61 5.70 -6.58
N THR A 107 -3.22 6.98 -6.58
CA THR A 107 -2.22 7.50 -7.53
C THR A 107 -0.80 7.46 -6.99
N GLY A 108 -0.63 7.35 -5.67
CA GLY A 108 0.67 7.45 -5.01
C GLY A 108 1.24 8.88 -4.98
N GLU A 109 0.46 9.90 -5.35
CA GLU A 109 0.93 11.28 -5.42
C GLU A 109 0.82 11.98 -4.07
N ALA A 110 1.82 12.81 -3.75
CA ALA A 110 1.74 13.73 -2.63
C ALA A 110 0.61 14.74 -2.86
N MET A 111 -0.22 14.93 -1.83
CA MET A 111 -1.37 15.83 -1.86
C MET A 111 -1.18 17.04 -0.95
N TYR A 112 -0.50 16.86 0.18
CA TYR A 112 -0.27 17.93 1.16
C TYR A 112 0.90 17.57 2.08
N GLY A 113 1.80 18.52 2.35
CA GLY A 113 2.92 18.33 3.27
C GLY A 113 4.29 18.56 2.62
N PRO A 114 5.39 18.30 3.34
CA PRO A 114 6.73 18.68 2.92
C PRO A 114 7.19 18.08 1.59
N LEU A 115 6.71 16.91 1.20
CA LEU A 115 7.07 16.24 -0.05
C LEU A 115 6.10 16.53 -1.20
N LEU A 116 5.22 17.53 -1.07
CA LEU A 116 4.30 17.90 -2.15
C LEU A 116 5.03 18.26 -3.45
N PHE A 117 6.23 18.84 -3.36
CA PHE A 117 7.05 19.18 -4.52
C PHE A 117 8.49 18.70 -4.32
N ASN A 118 9.16 18.36 -5.41
CA ASN A 118 10.57 18.00 -5.43
C ASN A 118 11.43 19.15 -6.01
N GLU A 119 12.73 18.89 -6.20
CA GLU A 119 13.71 19.86 -6.73
C GLU A 119 13.35 20.47 -8.10
N ASN A 120 12.46 19.83 -8.87
CA ASN A 120 12.00 20.30 -10.17
C ASN A 120 10.58 20.91 -10.12
N ASP A 121 10.09 21.26 -8.93
CA ASP A 121 8.70 21.71 -8.67
C ASP A 121 7.62 20.71 -9.14
N ALA A 122 7.99 19.44 -9.35
CA ALA A 122 7.06 18.38 -9.70
C ALA A 122 6.56 17.67 -8.43
N LYS A 123 5.34 17.13 -8.47
CA LYS A 123 4.80 16.39 -7.33
C LYS A 123 5.56 15.09 -7.09
N SER A 124 5.93 14.84 -5.84
CA SER A 124 6.47 13.52 -5.46
C SER A 124 5.43 12.44 -5.69
N LYS A 125 5.88 11.29 -6.18
CA LYS A 125 5.01 10.19 -6.57
C LYS A 125 5.63 8.83 -6.27
N LEU A 126 4.87 8.00 -5.57
CA LEU A 126 5.16 6.60 -5.39
C LEU A 126 4.89 5.83 -6.69
N LYS A 127 5.74 4.86 -6.99
CA LYS A 127 5.55 3.98 -8.15
C LYS A 127 4.48 2.94 -7.82
N ILE A 128 3.56 2.69 -8.74
CA ILE A 128 2.59 1.60 -8.64
C ILE A 128 3.28 0.30 -9.09
N ILE A 129 3.05 -0.80 -8.37
CA ILE A 129 3.43 -2.12 -8.87
C ILE A 129 2.37 -2.54 -9.88
N GLU A 130 2.73 -2.48 -11.15
CA GLU A 130 1.88 -3.00 -12.22
C GLU A 130 2.02 -4.52 -12.30
N LYS A 131 0.98 -5.19 -12.78
CA LYS A 131 1.03 -6.62 -13.03
C LYS A 131 1.93 -6.84 -14.24
N ASP A 132 3.10 -7.47 -14.04
CA ASP A 132 3.90 -8.00 -15.15
C ASP A 132 2.98 -8.94 -15.97
N SER A 133 2.83 -8.64 -17.27
CA SER A 133 1.86 -9.29 -18.16
C SER A 133 2.28 -10.68 -18.58
#